data_AF-A0A5B9C9X6-F1
#
_entry.id   AF-A0A5B9C9X6-F1
#
_cell.length_a   1.000
_cell.length_b   1.000
_cell.length_c   1.000
_cell.angle_alpha   90.00
_cell.angle_beta   90.00
_cell.angle_gamma   90.00
#
_symmetry.space_group_name_H-M   'P 1'
#
loop_
_entity.id
_entity.type
_entity.pdbx_description
1 polymer ?
#
loop_
_entity_poly.entity_id
_entity_poly.type
_entity_poly.pdbx_seq_one_letter_code
_entity_poly.pdbx_strand_id
1 'polypeptide(L)'
;SLPSDPSPLIKAEDPVFLPSPPSRPKIVDHTRSHITIAWTKPLFDGGSPIIGYTVEYKLTSETDWSTAIQSLRGTEYTVMSLTSGAEYVFRVRSVNKIGASDPSDASEPQVAKEREEEPVFDIDNEMRKTLVVKAGDSFTMTVPFRGKPIPNVLWSKPDTDLRTRANIDSSDHRTSLTVEKATRNDSGKYTLT
;
A
#
# COMPACT_ATOMS: atom_id res chain seq x y z
N SER A 1 67.55 37.10 10.70
CA SER A 1 66.84 36.43 9.59
C SER A 1 65.46 37.01 9.47
N LEU A 2 64.95 37.21 8.24
CA LEU A 2 63.56 37.62 8.02
C LEU A 2 62.63 36.43 8.31
N PRO A 3 61.41 36.68 8.81
CA PRO A 3 60.43 35.62 9.03
C PRO A 3 60.03 34.96 7.71
N SER A 4 59.64 33.69 7.78
CA SER A 4 59.17 32.94 6.62
C SER A 4 57.85 33.48 6.10
N ASP A 5 57.61 33.30 4.80
CA ASP A 5 56.33 33.63 4.20
C ASP A 5 55.18 32.84 4.85
N PRO A 6 53.98 33.45 4.99
CA PRO A 6 52.83 32.78 5.55
C PRO A 6 52.38 31.64 4.64
N SER A 7 51.95 30.53 5.25
CA SER A 7 51.38 29.39 4.52
C SER A 7 50.06 29.79 3.84
N PRO A 8 49.74 29.17 2.69
CA PRO A 8 48.45 29.37 2.04
C PRO A 8 47.30 28.95 2.98
N LEU A 9 46.18 29.67 2.88
CA LEU A 9 44.97 29.36 3.63
C LEU A 9 44.39 28.02 3.16
N ILE A 10 44.32 27.07 4.07
CA ILE A 10 43.64 25.78 3.87
C ILE A 10 42.35 25.81 4.69
N LYS A 11 41.23 25.60 4.01
CA LYS A 11 39.95 25.39 4.67
C LYS A 11 39.93 23.95 5.19
N ALA A 12 39.81 23.79 6.50
CA ALA A 12 39.53 22.48 7.08
C ALA A 12 38.09 22.10 6.73
N GLU A 13 37.91 21.01 6.00
CA GLU A 13 36.62 20.37 5.79
C GLU A 13 36.68 18.97 6.39
N ASP A 14 35.60 18.55 7.05
CA ASP A 14 35.50 17.19 7.58
C ASP A 14 35.52 16.19 6.41
N PRO A 15 36.21 15.04 6.58
CA PRO A 15 36.24 14.01 5.55
C PRO A 15 34.82 13.46 5.32
N VAL A 16 34.47 13.25 4.05
CA VAL A 16 33.19 12.66 3.65
C VAL A 16 33.41 11.26 3.10
N PHE A 17 32.57 10.33 3.52
CA PHE A 17 32.62 8.91 3.20
C PHE A 17 31.38 8.48 2.42
N LEU A 18 31.37 7.22 1.97
CA LEU A 18 30.15 6.59 1.51
C LEU A 18 29.12 6.48 2.65
N PRO A 19 27.82 6.58 2.34
CA PRO A 19 26.79 6.36 3.33
C PRO A 19 26.70 4.87 3.70
N SER A 20 26.09 4.56 4.84
CA SER A 20 25.75 3.18 5.19
C SER A 20 24.60 2.67 4.31
N PRO A 21 24.38 1.34 4.23
CA PRO A 21 23.17 0.81 3.61
C PRO A 21 21.89 1.34 4.29
N PRO A 22 20.78 1.51 3.55
CA PRO A 22 19.47 1.74 4.14
C PRO A 22 18.94 0.47 4.82
N SER A 23 17.80 0.59 5.51
CA SER A 23 17.15 -0.60 6.08
C SER A 23 16.69 -1.57 4.99
N ARG A 24 16.51 -2.84 5.37
CA ARG A 24 15.83 -3.84 4.53
C ARG A 24 14.50 -3.27 4.02
N PRO A 25 14.24 -3.28 2.70
CA PRO A 25 12.97 -2.84 2.14
C PRO A 25 11.84 -3.79 2.55
N LYS A 26 10.68 -3.22 2.87
CA LYS A 26 9.44 -3.94 3.19
C LYS A 26 8.45 -3.80 2.05
N ILE A 27 7.69 -4.86 1.80
CA ILE A 27 6.57 -4.83 0.85
C ILE A 27 5.42 -4.04 1.48
N VAL A 28 4.96 -2.99 0.79
CA VAL A 28 3.85 -2.13 1.21
C VAL A 28 2.57 -2.51 0.48
N ASP A 29 2.67 -2.75 -0.82
CA ASP A 29 1.56 -3.17 -1.66
C ASP A 29 2.06 -4.00 -2.84
N HIS A 30 1.18 -4.79 -3.44
CA HIS A 30 1.53 -5.62 -4.59
C HIS A 30 0.30 -5.96 -5.44
N THR A 31 0.54 -6.07 -6.74
CA THR A 31 -0.41 -6.58 -7.72
C THR A 31 0.28 -7.59 -8.63
N ARG A 32 -0.45 -8.06 -9.65
CA ARG A 32 0.08 -8.94 -10.69
C ARG A 32 1.20 -8.32 -11.54
N SER A 33 1.35 -6.99 -11.56
CA SER A 33 2.28 -6.30 -12.46
C SER A 33 3.20 -5.30 -11.78
N HIS A 34 2.99 -5.01 -10.50
CA HIS A 34 3.85 -4.10 -9.75
C HIS A 34 3.90 -4.43 -8.26
N ILE A 35 5.01 -4.08 -7.63
CA ILE A 35 5.24 -4.24 -6.19
C ILE A 35 5.77 -2.91 -5.65
N THR A 36 5.12 -2.40 -4.60
CA THR A 36 5.54 -1.20 -3.88
C THR A 36 6.34 -1.61 -2.66
N ILE A 37 7.54 -1.04 -2.54
CA ILE A 37 8.44 -1.26 -1.40
C ILE A 37 8.74 0.06 -0.69
N ALA A 38 8.96 0.00 0.61
CA ALA A 38 9.42 1.12 1.41
C ALA A 38 10.58 0.73 2.34
N TRP A 39 11.44 1.69 2.63
CA TRP A 39 12.59 1.53 3.52
C TRP A 39 12.77 2.79 4.38
N THR A 40 13.77 2.76 5.25
CA THR A 40 14.17 3.90 6.07
C THR A 40 15.57 4.37 5.68
N LYS A 41 15.87 5.64 5.97
CA LYS A 41 17.17 6.26 5.67
C LYS A 41 18.32 5.48 6.34
N PRO A 42 19.53 5.51 5.77
CA PRO A 42 20.69 4.88 6.40
C PRO A 42 20.99 5.49 7.77
N LEU A 43 21.58 4.70 8.67
CA LEU A 43 21.97 5.16 10.00
C LEU A 43 23.07 6.22 9.93
N PHE A 44 23.97 6.12 8.94
CA PHE A 44 25.05 7.06 8.72
C PHE A 44 25.08 7.52 7.27
N ASP A 45 25.16 8.83 7.04
CA ASP A 45 25.15 9.43 5.71
C ASP A 45 26.56 9.69 5.14
N GLY A 46 27.60 9.33 5.88
CA GLY A 46 28.98 9.56 5.46
C GLY A 46 29.47 10.98 5.69
N GLY A 47 28.76 11.83 6.44
CA GLY A 47 29.12 13.25 6.60
C GLY A 47 28.68 14.11 5.41
N SER A 48 27.80 13.61 4.55
CA SER A 48 27.15 14.36 3.48
C SER A 48 25.71 13.90 3.30
N PRO A 49 24.76 14.82 3.05
CA PRO A 49 23.37 14.45 2.86
C PRO A 49 23.16 13.39 1.77
N ILE A 50 22.22 12.47 2.02
CA ILE A 50 21.73 11.53 1.02
C ILE A 50 21.01 12.30 -0.09
N ILE A 51 21.48 12.14 -1.32
CA ILE A 51 20.95 12.80 -2.52
C ILE A 51 19.97 11.90 -3.29
N GLY A 52 19.96 10.60 -3.01
CA GLY A 52 18.97 9.67 -3.54
C GLY A 52 19.21 8.21 -3.19
N TYR A 53 18.41 7.34 -3.79
CA TYR A 53 18.47 5.89 -3.62
C TYR A 53 18.45 5.18 -4.98
N THR A 54 19.13 4.04 -5.05
CA THR A 54 19.03 3.11 -6.18
C THR A 54 18.27 1.88 -5.73
N VAL A 55 17.17 1.56 -6.42
CA VAL A 55 16.36 0.38 -6.17
C VAL A 55 16.69 -0.69 -7.20
N GLU A 56 16.94 -1.89 -6.72
CA GLU A 56 17.19 -3.05 -7.55
C GLU A 56 16.27 -4.20 -7.18
N TYR A 57 16.03 -5.06 -8.14
CA TYR A 57 15.19 -6.25 -8.00
C TYR A 57 15.77 -7.40 -8.81
N LYS A 58 15.37 -8.62 -8.45
CA LYS A 58 15.63 -9.81 -9.26
C LYS A 58 14.57 -10.85 -8.98
N LEU A 59 14.45 -11.83 -9.88
CA LEU A 59 13.72 -13.05 -9.54
C LEU A 59 14.43 -13.81 -8.43
N THR A 60 13.68 -14.52 -7.58
CA THR A 60 14.29 -15.40 -6.57
C THR A 60 15.12 -16.52 -7.20
N SER A 61 14.77 -16.93 -8.41
CA SER A 61 15.50 -17.91 -9.23
C SER A 61 16.78 -17.37 -9.90
N GLU A 62 16.96 -16.05 -9.95
CA GLU A 62 18.11 -15.40 -10.61
C GLU A 62 19.19 -14.99 -9.61
N THR A 63 20.42 -14.80 -10.09
CA THR A 63 21.54 -14.27 -9.29
C THR A 63 21.74 -12.78 -9.49
N ASP A 64 21.51 -12.30 -10.71
CA ASP A 64 21.85 -10.95 -11.13
C ASP A 64 20.74 -9.95 -10.80
N TRP A 65 21.13 -8.74 -10.41
CA TRP A 65 20.22 -7.69 -10.01
C TRP A 65 19.95 -6.73 -11.16
N SER A 66 18.67 -6.43 -11.40
CA SER A 66 18.22 -5.41 -12.34
C SER A 66 17.96 -4.10 -11.60
N THR A 67 18.36 -2.97 -12.21
CA THR A 67 18.08 -1.64 -11.65
C THR A 67 16.68 -1.19 -12.06
N ALA A 68 15.81 -0.94 -11.09
CA ALA A 68 14.47 -0.41 -11.34
C ALA A 68 14.48 1.12 -11.47
N ILE A 69 15.26 1.80 -10.63
CA ILE A 69 15.44 3.25 -10.66
C ILE A 69 16.75 3.66 -9.99
N GLN A 70 17.35 4.73 -10.48
CA GLN A 70 18.51 5.39 -9.86
C GLN A 70 18.11 6.78 -9.35
N SER A 71 18.77 7.24 -8.29
CA SER A 71 18.64 8.61 -7.77
C SER A 71 17.22 9.01 -7.33
N LEU A 72 16.44 8.06 -6.80
CA LEU A 72 15.13 8.33 -6.22
C LEU A 72 15.27 9.22 -4.97
N ARG A 73 14.47 10.29 -4.87
CA ARG A 73 14.52 11.25 -3.74
C ARG A 73 13.62 10.90 -2.54
N GLY A 74 12.90 9.77 -2.61
CA GLY A 74 12.02 9.25 -1.56
C GLY A 74 12.49 7.91 -1.01
N THR A 75 11.79 7.41 0.01
CA THR A 75 12.06 6.12 0.66
C THR A 75 10.97 5.07 0.38
N GLU A 76 10.22 5.28 -0.69
CA GLU A 76 9.19 4.37 -1.20
C GLU A 76 9.24 4.38 -2.72
N TYR A 77 9.07 3.21 -3.33
CA TYR A 77 9.07 3.07 -4.78
C TYR A 77 8.21 1.91 -5.24
N THR A 78 7.49 2.10 -6.35
CA THR A 78 6.73 1.06 -7.03
C THR A 78 7.50 0.54 -8.23
N VAL A 79 7.95 -0.72 -8.15
CA VAL A 79 8.59 -1.42 -9.26
C VAL A 79 7.49 -1.96 -10.18
N MET A 80 7.48 -1.48 -11.43
CA MET A 80 6.45 -1.78 -12.44
C MET A 80 6.91 -2.88 -13.41
N SER A 81 5.99 -3.32 -14.28
CA SER A 81 6.26 -4.26 -15.38
C SER A 81 6.79 -5.63 -14.94
N LEU A 82 6.35 -6.09 -13.76
CA LEU A 82 6.69 -7.41 -13.24
C LEU A 82 5.87 -8.51 -13.92
N THR A 83 6.42 -9.72 -13.95
CA THR A 83 5.75 -10.90 -14.51
C THR A 83 4.80 -11.49 -13.48
N SER A 84 3.50 -11.53 -13.80
CA SER A 84 2.48 -12.12 -12.94
C SER A 84 2.82 -13.56 -12.57
N GLY A 85 2.74 -13.87 -11.27
CA GLY A 85 3.06 -15.18 -10.70
C GLY A 85 4.54 -15.43 -10.43
N ALA A 86 5.44 -14.55 -10.89
CA ALA A 86 6.85 -14.64 -10.58
C ALA A 86 7.17 -14.05 -9.19
N GLU A 87 8.21 -14.57 -8.54
CA GLU A 87 8.62 -14.18 -7.20
C GLU A 87 9.88 -13.31 -7.24
N TYR A 88 9.83 -12.16 -6.59
CA TYR A 88 10.87 -11.15 -6.61
C TYR A 88 11.42 -10.85 -5.22
N VAL A 89 12.68 -10.45 -5.18
CA VAL A 89 13.30 -9.81 -4.02
C VAL A 89 13.88 -8.46 -4.42
N PHE A 90 13.90 -7.54 -3.47
CA PHE A 90 14.31 -6.15 -3.70
C PHE A 90 15.44 -5.75 -2.76
N ARG A 91 16.33 -4.87 -3.20
CA ARG A 91 17.35 -4.24 -2.35
C ARG A 91 17.55 -2.79 -2.73
N VAL A 92 18.10 -2.01 -1.81
CA VAL A 92 18.27 -0.57 -1.99
C VAL A 92 19.68 -0.14 -1.61
N ARG A 93 20.25 0.81 -2.36
CA ARG A 93 21.47 1.55 -2.00
C ARG A 93 21.15 3.00 -1.70
N SER A 94 21.80 3.58 -0.71
CA SER A 94 21.76 5.02 -0.46
C SER A 94 22.88 5.70 -1.24
N VAL A 95 22.66 6.93 -1.70
CA VAL A 95 23.63 7.67 -2.52
C VAL A 95 23.84 9.05 -1.91
N ASN A 96 25.10 9.43 -1.67
CA ASN A 96 25.50 10.79 -1.32
C ASN A 96 26.46 11.35 -2.39
N LYS A 97 27.09 12.51 -2.15
CA LYS A 97 28.02 13.13 -3.12
C LYS A 97 29.27 12.29 -3.42
N ILE A 98 29.63 11.35 -2.55
CA ILE A 98 30.79 10.45 -2.73
C ILE A 98 30.41 9.25 -3.59
N GLY A 99 29.21 8.72 -3.42
CA GLY A 99 28.71 7.61 -4.22
C GLY A 99 27.64 6.79 -3.51
N ALA A 100 27.45 5.57 -4.01
CA ALA A 100 26.49 4.61 -3.48
C ALA A 100 27.07 3.77 -2.34
N SER A 101 26.25 3.50 -1.33
CA SER A 101 26.55 2.53 -0.27
C SER A 101 26.65 1.10 -0.80
N ASP A 102 27.09 0.18 0.06
CA ASP A 102 26.73 -1.23 -0.07
C ASP A 102 25.19 -1.40 -0.12
N PRO A 103 24.67 -2.45 -0.78
CA PRO A 103 23.24 -2.71 -0.79
C PRO A 103 22.71 -3.06 0.60
N SER A 104 21.44 -2.73 0.84
CA SER A 104 20.70 -3.29 1.97
C SER A 104 20.62 -4.81 1.86
N ASP A 105 20.24 -5.45 2.97
CA ASP A 105 19.64 -6.78 2.89
C ASP A 105 18.50 -6.80 1.87
N ALA A 106 18.32 -7.96 1.22
CA ALA A 106 17.17 -8.20 0.36
C ALA A 106 15.87 -8.20 1.19
N SER A 107 14.78 -7.74 0.59
CA SER A 107 13.43 -7.90 1.14
C SER A 107 13.10 -9.38 1.34
N GLU A 108 12.01 -9.63 2.08
CA GLU A 108 11.34 -10.91 1.97
C GLU A 108 10.87 -11.14 0.51
N PRO A 109 10.86 -12.39 0.03
CA PRO A 109 10.31 -12.73 -1.27
C PRO A 109 8.84 -12.32 -1.41
N GLN A 110 8.47 -11.80 -2.57
CA GLN A 110 7.10 -11.42 -2.88
C GLN A 110 6.71 -11.88 -4.28
N VAL A 111 5.62 -12.65 -4.35
CA VAL A 111 5.01 -13.03 -5.63
C VAL A 111 4.25 -11.83 -6.19
N ALA A 112 4.48 -11.52 -7.47
CA ALA A 112 3.69 -10.55 -8.22
C ALA A 112 2.31 -11.14 -8.54
N LYS A 113 1.40 -11.06 -7.56
CA LYS A 113 0.01 -11.49 -7.67
C LYS A 113 -0.92 -10.43 -7.12
N GLU A 114 -2.20 -10.54 -7.42
CA GLU A 114 -3.18 -9.62 -6.83
C GLU A 114 -3.17 -9.81 -5.32
N ARG A 115 -3.07 -8.71 -4.57
CA ARG A 115 -3.20 -8.75 -3.12
C ARG A 115 -4.63 -9.15 -2.78
N GLU A 116 -4.77 -10.24 -2.03
CA GLU A 116 -6.06 -10.70 -1.53
C GLU A 116 -6.32 -10.07 -0.17
N GLU A 117 -7.47 -9.41 -0.04
CA GLU A 117 -7.96 -8.86 1.22
C GLU A 117 -9.29 -9.55 1.51
N GLU A 118 -9.39 -10.16 2.69
CA GLU A 118 -10.64 -10.80 3.11
C GLU A 118 -11.79 -9.79 3.06
N PRO A 119 -12.99 -10.23 2.64
CA PRO A 119 -14.13 -9.35 2.60
C PRO A 119 -14.54 -8.93 4.01
N VAL A 120 -14.59 -7.62 4.24
CA VAL A 120 -15.00 -7.03 5.51
C VAL A 120 -16.12 -6.03 5.26
N PHE A 121 -17.22 -6.19 5.99
CA PHE A 121 -18.29 -5.20 6.05
C PHE A 121 -17.97 -4.14 7.10
N ASP A 122 -17.98 -2.88 6.71
CA ASP A 122 -17.80 -1.75 7.64
C ASP A 122 -19.16 -1.37 8.22
N ILE A 123 -19.63 -2.19 9.17
CA ILE A 123 -20.90 -1.97 9.85
C ILE A 123 -20.64 -1.03 11.03
N ASP A 124 -20.94 0.25 10.82
CA ASP A 124 -20.88 1.28 11.86
C ASP A 124 -21.89 1.02 13.00
N ASN A 125 -21.80 1.83 14.05
CA ASN A 125 -22.66 1.65 15.23
C ASN A 125 -24.13 2.00 14.97
N GLU A 126 -24.44 2.79 13.93
CA GLU A 126 -25.82 3.14 13.58
C GLU A 126 -26.51 1.98 12.86
N MET A 127 -25.81 1.29 11.95
CA MET A 127 -26.30 0.09 11.26
C MET A 127 -26.59 -1.08 12.21
N ARG A 128 -25.99 -1.09 13.41
CA ARG A 128 -26.26 -2.11 14.44
C ARG A 128 -27.54 -1.84 15.24
N LYS A 129 -28.07 -0.62 15.18
CA LYS A 129 -29.29 -0.25 15.88
C LYS A 129 -30.52 -0.68 15.07
N THR A 130 -31.63 -0.86 15.77
CA THR A 130 -32.92 -1.07 15.11
C THR A 130 -33.35 0.20 14.41
N LEU A 131 -33.46 0.14 13.07
CA LEU A 131 -34.06 1.19 12.27
C LEU A 131 -35.59 1.15 12.44
N VAL A 132 -36.19 2.23 12.95
CA VAL A 132 -37.65 2.36 13.12
C VAL A 132 -38.21 3.22 11.99
N VAL A 133 -39.11 2.65 11.19
CA VAL A 133 -39.72 3.29 10.02
C VAL A 133 -41.23 3.27 10.17
N LYS A 134 -41.92 4.37 9.84
CA LYS A 134 -43.39 4.40 9.85
C LYS A 134 -43.92 3.72 8.59
N ALA A 135 -45.07 3.06 8.72
CA ALA A 135 -45.74 2.47 7.57
C ALA A 135 -46.06 3.57 6.53
N GLY A 136 -45.77 3.30 5.26
CA GLY A 136 -45.91 4.25 4.15
C GLY A 136 -44.63 5.04 3.82
N ASP A 137 -43.69 5.17 4.75
CA ASP A 137 -42.39 5.81 4.50
C ASP A 137 -41.42 4.86 3.80
N SER A 138 -40.40 5.41 3.16
CA SER A 138 -39.31 4.64 2.55
C SER A 138 -38.10 4.57 3.48
N PHE A 139 -37.28 3.53 3.35
CA PHE A 139 -36.00 3.44 4.06
C PHE A 139 -34.91 2.85 3.18
N THR A 140 -33.67 3.20 3.51
CA THR A 140 -32.46 2.70 2.84
C THR A 140 -31.46 2.21 3.87
N MET A 141 -30.91 1.01 3.65
CA MET A 141 -29.78 0.48 4.39
C MET A 141 -28.57 0.45 3.46
N THR A 142 -27.51 1.18 3.80
CA THR A 142 -26.25 1.24 3.03
C THR A 142 -25.11 0.64 3.84
N VAL A 143 -24.53 -0.46 3.37
CA VAL A 143 -23.40 -1.12 4.02
C VAL A 143 -22.14 -0.95 3.17
N PRO A 144 -21.14 -0.20 3.64
CA PRO A 144 -19.81 -0.19 3.03
C PRO A 144 -19.13 -1.55 3.21
N PHE A 145 -18.34 -1.95 2.23
CA PHE A 145 -17.52 -3.15 2.31
C PHE A 145 -16.17 -2.95 1.63
N ARG A 146 -15.20 -3.75 2.00
CA ARG A 146 -13.85 -3.78 1.42
C ARG A 146 -13.43 -5.22 1.23
N GLY A 147 -12.60 -5.48 0.23
CA GLY A 147 -12.09 -6.81 -0.05
C GLY A 147 -11.48 -6.84 -1.44
N LYS A 148 -10.48 -7.70 -1.62
CA LYS A 148 -9.83 -7.94 -2.91
C LYS A 148 -9.77 -9.46 -3.13
N PRO A 149 -10.36 -10.01 -4.20
CA PRO A 149 -11.17 -9.31 -5.20
C PRO A 149 -12.44 -8.69 -4.58
N ILE A 150 -13.07 -7.76 -5.31
CA ILE A 150 -14.33 -7.13 -4.88
C ILE A 150 -15.33 -8.23 -4.53
N PRO A 151 -15.83 -8.28 -3.28
CA PRO A 151 -16.71 -9.36 -2.87
C PRO A 151 -18.05 -9.29 -3.61
N ASN A 152 -18.61 -10.47 -3.87
CA ASN A 152 -20.00 -10.57 -4.30
C ASN A 152 -20.89 -10.51 -3.06
N VAL A 153 -21.69 -9.44 -2.97
CA VAL A 153 -22.47 -9.13 -1.79
C VAL A 153 -23.96 -9.36 -2.08
N LEU A 154 -24.63 -10.13 -1.22
CA LEU A 154 -26.03 -10.50 -1.39
C LEU A 154 -26.89 -10.13 -0.17
N TRP A 155 -27.95 -9.37 -0.42
CA TRP A 155 -29.00 -9.10 0.58
C TRP A 155 -30.01 -10.24 0.63
N SER A 156 -30.43 -10.61 1.83
CA SER A 156 -31.51 -11.57 2.07
C SER A 156 -32.37 -11.18 3.26
N LYS A 157 -33.66 -11.55 3.20
CA LYS A 157 -34.60 -11.45 4.31
C LYS A 157 -35.44 -12.74 4.33
N PRO A 158 -35.68 -13.35 5.50
CA PRO A 158 -36.56 -14.51 5.60
C PRO A 158 -37.93 -14.23 4.99
N ASP A 159 -38.43 -15.21 4.23
CA ASP A 159 -39.78 -15.21 3.65
C ASP A 159 -40.11 -13.97 2.78
N THR A 160 -39.09 -13.32 2.20
CA THR A 160 -39.27 -12.15 1.32
C THR A 160 -38.29 -12.20 0.16
N ASP A 161 -38.79 -12.17 -1.08
CA ASP A 161 -37.94 -11.98 -2.25
C ASP A 161 -37.61 -10.49 -2.41
N LEU A 162 -36.38 -10.12 -2.01
CA LEU A 162 -35.93 -8.74 -2.09
C LEU A 162 -35.75 -8.23 -3.52
N ARG A 163 -35.61 -9.11 -4.52
CA ARG A 163 -35.46 -8.70 -5.94
C ARG A 163 -36.72 -8.05 -6.49
N THR A 164 -37.87 -8.42 -5.94
CA THR A 164 -39.17 -7.85 -6.32
C THR A 164 -39.64 -6.78 -5.34
N ARG A 165 -39.17 -6.81 -4.08
CA ARG A 165 -39.62 -5.91 -3.03
C ARG A 165 -38.75 -4.64 -2.87
N ALA A 166 -37.46 -4.70 -3.16
CA ALA A 166 -36.50 -3.64 -2.89
C ALA A 166 -35.67 -3.28 -4.13
N ASN A 167 -35.17 -2.06 -4.15
CA ASN A 167 -34.14 -1.64 -5.10
C ASN A 167 -32.76 -1.85 -4.44
N ILE A 168 -31.89 -2.63 -5.09
CA ILE A 168 -30.54 -2.92 -4.60
C ILE A 168 -29.54 -2.31 -5.57
N ASP A 169 -28.70 -1.43 -5.04
CA ASP A 169 -27.60 -0.80 -5.77
C ASP A 169 -26.26 -1.20 -5.14
N SER A 170 -25.35 -1.72 -5.93
CA SER A 170 -24.04 -2.20 -5.48
C SER A 170 -22.92 -1.59 -6.31
N SER A 171 -21.89 -1.13 -5.62
CA SER A 171 -20.64 -0.62 -6.18
C SER A 171 -19.46 -1.49 -5.75
N ASP A 172 -18.23 -1.07 -6.01
CA ASP A 172 -17.02 -1.75 -5.57
C ASP A 172 -16.67 -1.56 -4.07
N HIS A 173 -17.35 -0.63 -3.37
CA HIS A 173 -17.04 -0.27 -1.98
C HIS A 173 -18.26 -0.17 -1.05
N ARG A 174 -19.48 -0.35 -1.58
CA ARG A 174 -20.72 -0.33 -0.80
C ARG A 174 -21.87 -0.99 -1.55
N THR A 175 -22.86 -1.43 -0.79
CA THR A 175 -24.18 -1.85 -1.30
C THR A 175 -25.30 -1.14 -0.53
N SER A 176 -26.40 -0.85 -1.20
CA SER A 176 -27.57 -0.21 -0.61
C SER A 176 -28.84 -0.96 -0.98
N LEU A 177 -29.70 -1.18 0.01
CA LEU A 177 -31.04 -1.72 -0.17
C LEU A 177 -32.06 -0.65 0.19
N THR A 178 -32.94 -0.32 -0.75
CA THR A 178 -34.02 0.66 -0.56
C THR A 178 -35.39 0.00 -0.70
N VAL A 179 -36.23 0.20 0.31
CA VAL A 179 -37.61 -0.28 0.36
C VAL A 179 -38.52 0.93 0.39
N GLU A 180 -39.31 1.11 -0.66
CA GLU A 180 -40.31 2.18 -0.73
C GLU A 180 -41.64 1.75 -0.14
N LYS A 181 -42.38 2.72 0.42
CA LYS A 181 -43.73 2.52 1.00
C LYS A 181 -43.76 1.32 1.94
N ALA A 182 -42.93 1.35 2.97
CA ALA A 182 -42.73 0.25 3.90
C ALA A 182 -44.04 -0.18 4.57
N THR A 183 -44.19 -1.48 4.76
CA THR A 183 -45.32 -2.14 5.40
C THR A 183 -44.83 -2.93 6.61
N ARG A 184 -45.77 -3.45 7.41
CA ARG A 184 -45.41 -4.32 8.54
C ARG A 184 -44.64 -5.58 8.11
N ASN A 185 -44.84 -6.06 6.88
CA ASN A 185 -44.16 -7.23 6.33
C ASN A 185 -42.68 -6.97 6.04
N ASP A 186 -42.28 -5.71 5.91
CA ASP A 186 -40.89 -5.31 5.69
C ASP A 186 -40.08 -5.31 7.00
N SER A 187 -40.73 -5.47 8.15
CA SER A 187 -40.02 -5.62 9.42
C SER A 187 -39.26 -6.95 9.49
N GLY A 188 -38.15 -6.96 10.24
CA GLY A 188 -37.37 -8.17 10.52
C GLY A 188 -35.87 -7.97 10.30
N LYS A 189 -35.15 -9.09 10.29
CA LYS A 189 -33.69 -9.11 10.11
C LYS A 189 -33.35 -9.22 8.63
N TYR A 190 -32.64 -8.22 8.13
CA TYR A 190 -31.95 -8.27 6.84
C TYR A 190 -30.54 -8.82 7.07
N THR A 191 -30.09 -9.71 6.19
CA THR A 191 -28.77 -10.34 6.26
C THR A 191 -28.00 -10.02 5.00
N LEU A 192 -26.72 -9.70 5.18
CA LEU A 192 -25.76 -9.49 4.11
C LEU A 192 -24.74 -10.64 4.16
N THR A 193 -24.50 -11.28 3.01
CA THR A 193 -23.51 -12.37 2.85
C THR A 193 -22.55 -12.04 1.72
#